data_AF-X1HX99-F1
#
_entry.id   AF-X1HX99-F1
#
_cell.length_a   1.000
_cell.length_b   1.000
_cell.length_c   1.000
_cell.angle_alpha   90.00
_cell.angle_beta   90.00
_cell.angle_gamma   90.00
#
_symmetry.space_group_name_H-M   'P 1'
#
loop_
_entity.id
_entity.type
_entity.pdbx_description
1 polymer ?
#
loop_
_entity_poly.entity_id
_entity_poly.type
_entity_poly.pdbx_seq_one_letter_code
_entity_poly.pdbx_strand_id
1 'polypeptide(L)' 'PETERVFNELIKLSPPQFQSMARMAISSLAEEKAKKRASQEVNNQDIIEAFIEGTPGPFQAEMREGLKKYRLLND' A
#
# COMPACT_ATOMS: atom_id res chain seq x y z
N PRO A 1 -2.16 -15.75 1.45
CA PRO A 1 -1.79 -15.62 0.01
C PRO A 1 -0.96 -14.35 -0.20
N GLU A 2 -0.09 -14.27 -1.21
CA GLU A 2 0.96 -13.24 -1.36
C GLU A 2 0.57 -11.78 -1.04
N THR A 3 -0.66 -11.38 -1.37
CA THR A 3 -1.26 -10.07 -1.07
C THR A 3 -1.26 -9.70 0.40
N GLU A 4 -1.56 -10.65 1.27
CA GLU A 4 -1.51 -10.45 2.73
C GLU A 4 -0.09 -10.22 3.22
N ARG A 5 0.90 -10.90 2.61
CA ARG A 5 2.32 -10.69 2.91
C ARG A 5 2.75 -9.28 2.51
N VAL A 6 2.41 -8.85 1.30
CA VAL A 6 2.72 -7.48 0.82
C VAL A 6 2.10 -6.44 1.75
N PHE A 7 0.81 -6.60 2.08
CA PHE A 7 0.12 -5.71 3.02
C PHE A 7 0.87 -5.61 4.35
N ASN A 8 1.17 -6.75 4.99
CA ASN A 8 1.82 -6.77 6.29
C ASN A 8 3.25 -6.20 6.25
N GLU A 9 4.01 -6.42 5.18
CA GLU A 9 5.33 -5.80 5.03
C GLU A 9 5.24 -4.28 4.91
N LEU A 10 4.26 -3.75 4.18
CA LEU A 10 4.06 -2.29 4.08
C LEU A 10 3.67 -1.66 5.43
N ILE A 11 2.85 -2.36 6.22
CA ILE A 11 2.53 -1.89 7.59
C ILE A 11 3.79 -1.80 8.45
N LYS A 12 4.72 -2.76 8.34
CA LYS A 12 5.98 -2.73 9.11
C LYS A 12 6.89 -1.57 8.72
N LEU A 13 6.75 -1.01 7.52
CA LEU A 13 7.50 0.19 7.09
C LEU A 13 6.99 1.47 7.76
N SER A 14 5.76 1.45 8.29
CA SER A 14 5.21 2.58 9.05
C SER A 14 5.77 2.59 10.48
N PRO A 15 6.02 3.77 11.08
CA PRO A 15 6.43 3.85 12.48
C PRO A 15 5.44 3.11 13.39
N PRO A 16 5.89 2.39 14.44
CA PRO A 16 5.04 1.50 15.25
C PRO A 16 3.74 2.14 15.74
N GLN A 17 3.81 3.39 16.19
CA GLN A 17 2.66 4.16 16.68
C GLN A 17 1.61 4.47 15.62
N PHE A 18 1.99 4.44 14.33
CA PHE A 18 1.11 4.72 13.20
C PHE A 18 0.68 3.46 12.44
N GLN A 19 1.17 2.27 12.82
CA GLN A 19 0.86 1.02 12.09
C GLN A 19 -0.64 0.69 12.06
N SER A 20 -1.36 0.92 13.16
CA SER A 20 -2.82 0.72 13.20
C SER A 20 -3.56 1.68 12.27
N MET A 21 -3.12 2.95 12.22
CA MET A 21 -3.69 3.95 11.33
C MET A 21 -3.36 3.65 9.87
N ALA A 22 -2.12 3.27 9.58
CA ALA A 22 -1.69 2.83 8.24
C ALA A 22 -2.50 1.62 7.78
N ARG A 23 -2.75 0.65 8.67
CA ARG A 23 -3.58 -0.52 8.37
C ARG A 23 -4.97 -0.12 7.92
N MET A 24 -5.64 0.75 8.67
CA MET A 24 -6.99 1.22 8.31
C MET A 24 -6.99 2.01 7.00
N ALA A 25 -6.05 2.95 6.83
CA ALA A 25 -5.98 3.79 5.65
C ALA A 25 -5.71 2.98 4.37
N ILE A 26 -4.72 2.08 4.40
CA ILE A 26 -4.37 1.25 3.25
C ILE A 26 -5.51 0.28 2.93
N SER A 27 -6.15 -0.35 3.92
CA SER A 27 -7.31 -1.22 3.68
C SER A 27 -8.45 -0.48 2.97
N SER A 28 -8.84 0.68 3.49
CA SER A 28 -9.92 1.48 2.91
C SER A 28 -9.60 1.89 1.47
N LEU A 29 -8.39 2.41 1.22
CA LEU A 29 -7.98 2.85 -0.11
C LEU A 29 -7.80 1.68 -1.09
N ALA A 30 -7.32 0.53 -0.63
CA ALA A 30 -7.16 -0.65 -1.48
C ALA A 30 -8.51 -1.22 -1.91
N GLU A 31 -9.51 -1.23 -1.02
CA GLU A 31 -10.89 -1.60 -1.39
C GLU A 31 -11.50 -0.64 -2.41
N GLU A 32 -11.28 0.67 -2.25
CA GLU A 32 -11.74 1.66 -3.23
C GLU A 32 -11.10 1.43 -4.61
N LYS A 33 -9.82 1.08 -4.65
CA LYS A 33 -9.11 0.78 -5.89
C LYS A 33 -9.61 -0.51 -6.55
N ALA A 34 -9.84 -1.56 -5.77
CA ALA A 34 -10.48 -2.78 -6.25
C ALA A 34 -11.86 -2.49 -6.88
N LYS A 35 -12.68 -1.65 -6.22
CA LYS A 35 -13.99 -1.22 -6.74
C LYS A 35 -13.86 -0.40 -8.03
N LYS A 36 -12.88 0.51 -8.13
CA LYS A 36 -12.61 1.31 -9.34
C LYS A 36 -12.27 0.43 -10.55
N ARG A 37 -11.61 -0.70 -10.34
CA ARG A 37 -11.35 -1.71 -11.39
C ARG A 37 -12.46 -2.77 -11.54
N ALA A 38 -13.65 -2.51 -11.00
CA ALA A 38 -14.83 -3.40 -11.03
C ALA A 38 -14.57 -4.80 -10.45
N SER A 39 -13.77 -4.89 -9.39
CA SER A 39 -13.46 -6.15 -8.69
C SER A 39 -13.87 -6.09 -7.22
N GLN A 40 -14.22 -7.25 -6.67
CA GLN A 40 -14.52 -7.43 -5.26
C GLN A 40 -13.32 -7.94 -4.44
N GLU A 41 -12.27 -8.39 -5.13
CA GLU A 41 -11.06 -8.89 -4.48
C GLU A 41 -10.01 -7.79 -4.51
N VAL A 42 -9.26 -7.60 -3.43
CA VAL A 42 -8.10 -6.70 -3.38
C VAL A 42 -6.86 -7.45 -3.87
N ASN A 43 -6.06 -6.82 -4.74
CA ASN A 43 -4.80 -7.37 -5.22
C ASN A 43 -3.59 -6.54 -4.74
N ASN A 44 -2.37 -6.98 -5.08
CA ASN A 44 -1.15 -6.30 -4.65
C ASN A 44 -1.08 -4.86 -5.15
N GLN A 45 -1.50 -4.62 -6.40
CA GLN A 45 -1.47 -3.30 -7.02
C GLN A 45 -2.36 -2.31 -6.27
N ASP A 46 -3.56 -2.72 -5.88
CA ASP A 46 -4.49 -1.90 -5.09
C ASP A 46 -3.84 -1.45 -3.78
N ILE A 47 -3.12 -2.36 -3.11
CA ILE A 47 -2.45 -2.10 -1.83
C ILE A 47 -1.26 -1.15 -2.01
N ILE A 48 -0.43 -1.38 -3.03
CA ILE A 48 0.76 -0.57 -3.31
C ILE A 48 0.35 0.86 -3.63
N GLU A 49 -0.65 1.03 -4.49
CA GLU A 49 -1.16 2.35 -4.82
C GLU A 49 -1.83 3.02 -3.63
N ALA A 50 -2.58 2.28 -2.81
CA ALA A 50 -3.19 2.79 -1.59
C ALA A 50 -2.13 3.32 -0.60
N PHE A 51 -1.01 2.60 -0.47
CA PHE A 51 0.10 3.01 0.38
C PHE A 51 0.80 4.29 -0.14
N ILE A 52 1.00 4.40 -1.45
CA ILE A 52 1.58 5.61 -2.05
C ILE A 52 0.62 6.79 -1.93
N GLU A 53 -0.68 6.58 -2.15
CA GLU A 53 -1.70 7.62 -2.05
C GLU A 53 -1.88 8.11 -0.59
N GLY A 54 -1.78 7.21 0.38
CA GLY A 54 -1.73 7.54 1.81
C GLY A 54 -0.44 8.21 2.27
N THR A 55 0.61 8.22 1.45
CA THR A 55 1.88 8.91 1.75
C THR A 55 1.74 10.40 1.41
N PRO A 56 2.14 11.33 2.30
CA PRO A 56 2.06 12.76 2.01
C PRO A 56 2.89 13.12 0.76
N GLY A 57 2.33 13.99 -0.08
CA GLY A 57 2.86 14.35 -1.41
C GLY A 57 4.39 14.50 -1.51
N PRO A 58 5.05 15.29 -0.64
CA PRO A 58 6.50 15.47 -0.68
C PRO A 58 7.31 14.17 -0.56
N PHE A 59 6.76 13.14 0.07
CA PHE A 59 7.42 11.85 0.32
C PHE A 59 7.00 10.76 -0.67
N GLN A 60 6.04 11.00 -1.56
CA GLN A 60 5.55 9.97 -2.48
C GLN A 60 6.62 9.50 -3.47
N ALA A 61 7.49 10.39 -3.93
CA ALA A 61 8.57 10.05 -4.84
C ALA A 61 9.59 9.11 -4.16
N GLU A 62 10.04 9.48 -2.96
CA GLU A 62 10.94 8.65 -2.15
C GLU A 62 10.29 7.30 -1.80
N MET A 63 9.00 7.30 -1.48
CA MET A 63 8.26 6.09 -1.20
C MET A 63 8.22 5.13 -2.40
N ARG A 64 7.97 5.64 -3.61
CA ARG A 64 7.99 4.82 -4.84
C ARG A 64 9.36 4.17 -5.05
N GLU A 65 10.44 4.92 -4.87
CA GLU A 65 11.81 4.39 -4.97
C GLU A 65 12.09 3.32 -3.89
N GLY A 66 11.63 3.54 -2.65
CA GLY A 66 11.68 2.55 -1.59
C GLY A 66 10.97 1.24 -1.98
N LEU A 67 9.77 1.33 -2.52
CA LEU A 67 8.98 0.17 -2.93
C LEU A 67 9.65 -0.62 -4.07
N LYS A 68 10.28 0.07 -5.03
CA LYS A 68 11.10 -0.57 -6.08
C LYS A 68 12.27 -1.34 -5.48
N LYS A 69 13.00 -0.74 -4.53
CA LYS A 69 14.14 -1.37 -3.85
C LYS A 69 13.76 -2.68 -3.15
N TYR A 70 12.54 -2.75 -2.58
CA TYR A 70 12.01 -3.95 -1.94
C TYR A 70 11.30 -4.91 -2.90
N ARG A 71 11.33 -4.66 -4.22
CA ARG A 71 10.63 -5.44 -5.26
C ARG A 71 9.12 -5.54 -5.00
N LEU A 72 8.56 -4.50 -4.39
CA LEU A 72 7.13 -4.37 -4.16
C LEU A 72 6.47 -3.56 -5.29
N LEU A 73 7.25 -2.84 -6.09
CA LEU A 73 6.81 -2.18 -7.33
C LEU A 73 7.70 -2.72 -8.47
N ASN A 74 7.10 -3.19 -9.56
CA ASN A 74 7.82 -3.47 -10.81
C ASN A 74 7.86 -2.19 -11.66
N ASP A 75 8.93 -2.00 -12.44
CA ASP A 75 9.04 -0.89 -13.41
C ASP A 75 7.94 -0.93 -14.49
#